data_AF-A0AAV8ZKM9-F1
#
_entry.id   AF-A0AAV8ZKM9-F1
#
_cell.length_a   1.000
_cell.length_b   1.000
_cell.length_c   1.000
_cell.angle_alpha   90.00
_cell.angle_beta   90.00
_cell.angle_gamma   90.00
#
_symmetry.space_group_name_H-M   'P 1'
#
loop_
_entity.id
_entity.type
_entity.pdbx_description
1 polymer ?
#
loop_
_entity_poly.entity_id
_entity_poly.type
_entity_poly.pdbx_seq_one_letter_code
_entity_poly.pdbx_strand_id
1 'polypeptide(L)'
;MFGFKEGTTLVSHTSQKGKLVLLLSIMHHDDAIDHTTKEKKKPEITTYYNKTKGAVDVVAEMKGTYSVSRKTNHWPIFFSILNISGINAQVICEENVGKKMVRRTFFKELGLSLCKEYMEYRAKIPTLPGELLQKIKKYAGIETSASIPIATGSRGRCVICTNKKYRKTTICCISCNIFICREHQFFFVKTAPKEICLRS
;
A
#
# COMPACT_ATOMS: atom_id res chain seq x y z
N MET A 1 26.43 -24.58 33.50
CA MET A 1 25.86 -25.19 34.70
C MET A 1 24.36 -25.33 34.51
N PHE A 2 23.80 -26.47 34.88
CA PHE A 2 22.37 -26.73 34.87
C PHE A 2 21.88 -26.90 36.31
N GLY A 3 20.69 -26.40 36.59
CA GLY A 3 19.98 -26.59 37.84
C GLY A 3 18.58 -27.11 37.56
N PHE A 4 18.18 -28.17 38.27
CA PHE A 4 16.91 -28.86 38.06
C PHE A 4 16.03 -28.71 39.29
N LYS A 5 14.76 -28.37 39.09
CA LYS A 5 13.74 -28.33 40.14
C LYS A 5 12.37 -28.61 39.53
N GLU A 6 11.69 -29.66 40.00
CA GLU A 6 10.26 -29.96 39.72
C GLU A 6 9.78 -29.54 38.32
N GLY A 7 10.23 -30.23 37.28
CA GLY A 7 9.82 -29.96 35.89
C GLY A 7 10.41 -28.67 35.28
N THR A 8 11.29 -27.98 35.98
CA THR A 8 11.94 -26.75 35.51
C THR A 8 13.46 -26.92 35.51
N THR A 9 14.08 -26.44 34.43
CA THR A 9 15.53 -26.43 34.24
C THR A 9 16.03 -25.00 34.08
N LEU A 10 16.96 -24.59 34.94
CA LEU A 10 17.71 -23.35 34.84
C LEU A 10 19.06 -23.65 34.20
N VAL A 11 19.42 -22.92 33.16
CA VAL A 11 20.74 -22.99 32.54
C VAL A 11 21.50 -21.68 32.70
N SER A 12 22.75 -21.82 33.11
CA SER A 12 23.72 -20.73 33.26
C SER A 12 24.93 -21.05 32.39
N HIS A 13 25.16 -20.26 31.34
CA HIS A 13 26.30 -20.44 30.45
C HIS A 13 26.94 -19.10 30.06
N THR A 14 28.25 -19.09 29.87
CA THR A 14 29.01 -17.90 29.47
C THR A 14 29.31 -17.97 27.98
N SER A 15 28.68 -17.12 27.18
CA SER A 15 28.98 -17.05 25.74
C SER A 15 30.20 -16.17 25.42
N GLN A 16 30.59 -15.27 26.33
CA GLN A 16 31.76 -14.39 26.23
C GLN A 16 32.36 -14.20 27.63
N LYS A 17 33.66 -13.89 27.71
CA LYS A 17 34.31 -13.60 29.00
C LYS A 17 33.61 -12.44 29.69
N GLY A 18 33.20 -12.64 30.95
CA GLY A 18 32.49 -11.63 31.75
C GLY A 18 31.00 -11.44 31.41
N LYS A 19 30.42 -12.23 30.49
CA LYS A 19 28.98 -12.16 30.17
C LYS A 19 28.30 -13.50 30.43
N LEU A 20 27.33 -13.48 31.34
CA LEU A 20 26.52 -14.63 31.70
C LEU A 20 25.19 -14.60 30.94
N VAL A 21 24.75 -15.76 30.45
CA VAL A 21 23.42 -15.97 29.92
C VAL A 21 22.69 -16.94 30.84
N LEU A 22 21.58 -16.47 31.39
CA LEU A 22 20.67 -17.23 32.24
C LEU A 22 19.36 -17.45 31.50
N LEU A 23 18.94 -18.71 31.37
CA LEU A 23 17.67 -19.09 30.77
C LEU A 23 16.96 -20.10 31.66
N LEU A 24 15.65 -19.97 31.77
CA LEU A 24 14.76 -20.89 32.47
C LEU A 24 13.90 -21.61 31.43
N SER A 25 13.74 -22.92 31.55
CA SER A 25 12.85 -23.70 30.70
C SER A 25 12.01 -24.67 31.50
N ILE A 26 10.74 -24.75 31.16
CA ILE A 26 9.80 -25.79 31.63
C ILE A 26 9.57 -26.89 30.59
N MET A 27 10.24 -26.80 29.42
CA MET A 27 10.10 -27.75 28.31
C MET A 27 11.26 -28.73 28.20
N HIS A 28 12.42 -28.38 28.75
CA HIS A 28 13.63 -29.18 28.72
C HIS A 28 13.93 -29.67 30.14
N HIS A 29 14.20 -30.96 30.31
CA HIS A 29 14.34 -31.60 31.61
C HIS A 29 15.69 -32.30 31.81
N ASP A 30 16.65 -32.08 30.91
CA ASP A 30 18.00 -32.63 30.94
C ASP A 30 19.06 -31.53 30.72
N ASP A 31 20.33 -31.92 30.75
CA ASP A 31 21.50 -31.07 30.51
C ASP A 31 22.04 -31.15 29.07
N ALA A 32 21.15 -31.43 28.12
CA ALA A 32 21.52 -31.64 26.72
C ALA A 32 22.29 -30.44 26.12
N ILE A 33 23.34 -30.79 25.38
CA ILE A 33 24.18 -29.85 24.63
C ILE A 33 23.86 -29.99 23.14
N ASP A 34 23.66 -28.87 22.47
CA ASP A 34 23.42 -28.85 21.04
C ASP A 34 24.71 -29.17 20.27
N HIS A 35 24.81 -30.41 19.80
CA HIS A 35 25.94 -30.92 19.01
C HIS A 35 26.19 -30.13 17.72
N THR A 36 25.18 -29.48 17.15
CA THR A 36 25.34 -28.66 15.93
C THR A 36 26.23 -27.43 16.17
N THR A 37 26.38 -27.01 17.43
CA THR A 37 27.20 -25.86 17.80
C THR A 37 28.69 -26.17 17.92
N LYS A 38 29.08 -27.44 17.72
CA LYS A 38 30.46 -27.93 17.70
C LYS A 38 31.24 -27.44 18.93
N GLU A 39 32.35 -26.72 18.71
CA GLU A 39 33.26 -26.22 19.75
C GLU A 39 32.60 -25.25 20.73
N LYS A 40 31.47 -24.62 20.35
CA LYS A 40 30.76 -23.67 21.23
C LYS A 40 29.97 -24.38 22.33
N LYS A 41 29.68 -25.69 22.19
CA LYS A 41 28.98 -26.54 23.17
C LYS A 41 27.81 -25.84 23.87
N LYS A 42 26.94 -25.20 23.09
CA LYS A 42 25.83 -24.43 23.65
C LYS A 42 24.77 -25.38 24.22
N PRO A 43 24.16 -25.05 25.36
CA PRO A 43 22.98 -25.79 25.84
C PRO A 43 21.86 -25.78 24.82
N GLU A 44 21.14 -26.90 24.67
CA GLU A 44 20.01 -26.99 23.73
C GLU A 44 18.93 -25.94 24.02
N ILE A 45 18.63 -25.70 25.31
CA ILE A 45 17.73 -24.62 25.76
C ILE A 45 18.10 -23.27 25.13
N THR A 46 19.41 -22.98 25.02
CA THR A 46 19.90 -21.72 24.43
C THR A 46 19.67 -21.67 22.94
N THR A 47 19.92 -22.76 22.21
CA THR A 47 19.73 -22.77 20.77
C THR A 47 18.25 -22.77 20.40
N TYR A 48 17.42 -23.48 21.16
CA TYR A 48 15.96 -23.44 21.05
C TYR A 48 15.40 -22.02 21.29
N TYR A 49 15.79 -21.37 22.39
CA TYR A 49 15.38 -19.98 22.67
C TYR A 49 15.78 -19.03 21.53
N ASN A 50 17.00 -19.15 21.01
CA ASN A 50 17.46 -18.30 19.91
C ASN A 50 16.68 -18.51 18.61
N LYS A 51 16.17 -19.73 18.36
CA LYS A 51 15.32 -20.02 17.18
C LYS A 51 13.96 -19.34 17.26
N THR A 52 13.41 -19.16 18.47
CA THR A 52 12.02 -18.68 18.65
C THR A 52 11.92 -17.21 19.07
N LYS A 53 12.92 -16.67 19.78
CA LYS A 53 12.88 -15.31 20.35
C LYS A 53 12.69 -14.18 19.33
N GLY A 54 13.03 -14.42 18.06
CA GLY A 54 13.02 -13.40 17.01
C GLY A 54 11.65 -13.05 16.45
N ALA A 55 10.59 -13.80 16.77
CA ALA A 55 9.27 -13.60 16.14
C ALA A 55 8.72 -12.18 16.34
N VAL A 56 8.87 -11.62 17.54
CA VAL A 56 8.40 -10.26 17.85
C VAL A 56 9.21 -9.21 17.10
N ASP A 57 10.55 -9.37 17.05
CA ASP A 57 11.45 -8.47 16.33
C ASP A 57 11.12 -8.45 14.83
N VAL A 58 10.82 -9.62 14.25
CA VAL A 58 10.40 -9.74 12.85
C VAL A 58 9.11 -8.95 12.60
N VAL A 59 8.10 -9.07 13.46
CA VAL A 59 6.86 -8.28 13.32
C VAL A 59 7.14 -6.78 13.48
N ALA A 60 8.04 -6.38 14.39
CA ALA A 60 8.44 -5.00 14.57
C ALA A 60 9.16 -4.43 13.33
N GLU A 61 10.03 -5.21 12.70
CA GLU A 61 10.71 -4.87 11.45
C GLU A 61 9.71 -4.75 10.28
N MET A 62 8.77 -5.69 10.17
CA MET A 62 7.70 -5.64 9.17
C MET A 62 6.82 -4.39 9.33
N LYS A 63 6.50 -4.02 10.57
CA LYS A 63 5.79 -2.76 10.87
C LYS A 63 6.63 -1.54 10.46
N GLY A 64 7.95 -1.57 10.66
CA GLY A 64 8.84 -0.46 10.30
C GLY A 64 8.94 -0.23 8.79
N THR A 65 9.01 -1.30 8.00
CA THR A 65 9.23 -1.22 6.54
C THR A 65 8.00 -0.74 5.75
N TYR A 66 6.78 -1.07 6.19
CA TYR A 66 5.52 -0.70 5.52
C TYR A 66 4.54 0.00 6.48
N SER A 67 5.04 1.00 7.21
CA SER A 67 4.25 1.69 8.23
C SER A 67 3.24 2.68 7.65
N VAL A 68 2.00 2.64 8.15
CA VAL A 68 0.99 3.69 7.92
C VAL A 68 1.05 4.83 8.94
N SER A 69 1.99 4.79 9.89
CA SER A 69 2.10 5.81 10.95
C SER A 69 2.28 7.22 10.37
N ARG A 70 1.69 8.20 11.05
CA ARG A 70 1.83 9.64 10.74
C ARG A 70 2.12 10.40 12.02
N LYS A 71 2.78 11.55 11.89
CA LYS A 71 2.92 12.51 13.00
C LYS A 71 1.52 12.97 13.42
N THR A 72 1.21 12.84 14.70
CA THR A 72 -0.08 13.22 15.29
C THR A 72 0.16 13.72 16.71
N ASN A 73 -0.75 14.57 17.21
CA ASN A 73 -0.72 15.07 18.58
C ASN A 73 -1.44 14.13 19.57
N HIS A 74 -1.99 13.01 19.09
CA HIS A 74 -2.66 12.00 19.90
C HIS A 74 -1.88 10.68 19.86
N TRP A 75 -2.17 9.77 20.80
CA TRP A 75 -1.56 8.44 20.81
C TRP A 75 -1.83 7.68 19.50
N PRO A 76 -0.78 7.21 18.79
CA PRO A 76 -0.92 6.63 17.45
C PRO A 76 -1.34 5.15 17.46
N ILE A 77 -2.25 4.77 18.37
CA ILE A 77 -2.71 3.37 18.55
C ILE A 77 -3.36 2.86 17.26
N PHE A 78 -4.20 3.70 16.63
CA PHE A 78 -4.89 3.36 15.39
C PHE A 78 -3.93 2.90 14.28
N PHE A 79 -2.82 3.61 14.07
CA PHE A 79 -1.83 3.22 13.06
C PHE A 79 -1.12 1.90 13.40
N SER A 80 -0.91 1.63 14.69
CA SER A 80 -0.34 0.35 15.12
C SER A 80 -1.30 -0.82 14.84
N ILE A 81 -2.60 -0.63 15.12
CA ILE A 81 -3.64 -1.62 14.79
C ILE A 81 -3.65 -1.87 13.28
N LEU A 82 -3.70 -0.82 12.45
CA LEU A 82 -3.70 -0.97 10.99
C LEU A 82 -2.48 -1.74 10.47
N ASN A 83 -1.28 -1.44 10.97
CA ASN A 83 -0.06 -2.15 10.58
C ASN A 83 -0.12 -3.64 10.94
N ILE A 84 -0.56 -3.98 12.16
CA ILE A 84 -0.68 -5.37 12.63
C ILE A 84 -1.76 -6.11 11.84
N SER A 85 -2.93 -5.50 11.65
CA SER A 85 -4.02 -6.05 10.85
C SER A 85 -3.57 -6.32 9.41
N GLY A 86 -2.79 -5.41 8.83
CA GLY A 86 -2.23 -5.59 7.49
C GLY A 86 -1.28 -6.80 7.38
N ILE A 87 -0.39 -6.98 8.36
CA ILE A 87 0.52 -8.13 8.42
C ILE A 87 -0.29 -9.43 8.57
N ASN A 88 -1.24 -9.46 9.50
CA ASN A 88 -2.07 -10.64 9.76
C ASN A 88 -2.94 -11.01 8.55
N ALA A 89 -3.52 -10.01 7.88
CA ALA A 89 -4.29 -10.22 6.65
C ALA A 89 -3.42 -10.85 5.55
N GLN A 90 -2.15 -10.43 5.41
CA GLN A 90 -1.22 -11.05 4.47
C GLN A 90 -0.97 -12.52 4.83
N VAL A 91 -0.68 -12.82 6.10
CA VAL A 91 -0.41 -14.20 6.56
C VAL A 91 -1.61 -15.10 6.27
N ILE A 92 -2.82 -14.66 6.62
CA ILE A 92 -4.06 -15.42 6.37
C ILE A 92 -4.28 -15.63 4.87
N CYS A 93 -4.07 -14.60 4.05
CA CYS A 93 -4.22 -14.69 2.61
C CYS A 93 -3.22 -15.68 1.99
N GLU A 94 -1.95 -15.61 2.40
CA GLU A 94 -0.90 -16.52 1.93
C GLU A 94 -1.20 -17.97 2.28
N GLU A 95 -1.73 -18.22 3.48
CA GLU A 95 -2.10 -19.56 3.95
C GLU A 95 -3.29 -20.10 3.16
N ASN A 96 -4.33 -19.29 2.96
CA ASN A 96 -5.53 -19.70 2.22
C ASN A 96 -5.26 -19.95 0.73
N VAL A 97 -4.35 -19.18 0.13
CA VAL A 97 -3.96 -19.32 -1.29
C VAL A 97 -2.88 -20.39 -1.47
N GLY A 98 -2.17 -20.77 -0.41
CA GLY A 98 -1.03 -21.68 -0.47
C GLY A 98 0.19 -21.09 -1.21
N LYS A 99 0.29 -19.76 -1.29
CA LYS A 99 1.36 -19.08 -2.03
C LYS A 99 1.82 -17.82 -1.32
N LYS A 100 3.14 -17.63 -1.25
CA LYS A 100 3.75 -16.39 -0.76
C LYS A 100 3.48 -15.22 -1.69
N MET A 101 3.09 -14.09 -1.10
CA MET A 101 2.77 -12.87 -1.83
C MET A 101 3.88 -11.84 -1.63
N VAL A 102 4.16 -11.06 -2.67
CA VAL A 102 5.05 -9.91 -2.53
C VAL A 102 4.31 -8.84 -1.71
N ARG A 103 4.81 -8.54 -0.51
CA ARG A 103 4.18 -7.63 0.47
C ARG A 103 3.73 -6.29 -0.14
N ARG A 104 4.58 -5.66 -0.97
CA ARG A 104 4.25 -4.41 -1.65
C ARG A 104 3.02 -4.54 -2.55
N THR A 105 2.93 -5.63 -3.30
CA THR A 105 1.81 -5.90 -4.21
C THR A 105 0.54 -6.17 -3.41
N PHE A 106 0.64 -7.01 -2.37
CA PHE A 106 -0.47 -7.29 -1.47
C PHE A 106 -1.08 -6.01 -0.87
N PHE A 107 -0.25 -5.14 -0.28
CA PHE A 107 -0.75 -3.89 0.32
C PHE A 107 -1.32 -2.91 -0.72
N LYS A 108 -0.76 -2.88 -1.93
CA LYS A 108 -1.30 -2.05 -3.02
C LYS A 108 -2.70 -2.53 -3.41
N GLU A 109 -2.88 -3.84 -3.59
CA GLU A 109 -4.16 -4.44 -3.94
C GLU A 109 -5.18 -4.28 -2.83
N LEU A 110 -4.78 -4.51 -1.57
CA LEU A 110 -5.61 -4.28 -0.39
C LEU A 110 -6.07 -2.81 -0.30
N GLY A 111 -5.17 -1.85 -0.49
CA GLY A 111 -5.52 -0.43 -0.45
C GLY A 111 -6.51 -0.04 -1.56
N LEU A 112 -6.29 -0.56 -2.78
CA LEU A 112 -7.19 -0.34 -3.91
C LEU A 112 -8.56 -0.98 -3.70
N SER A 113 -8.63 -2.21 -3.17
CA SER A 113 -9.89 -2.90 -2.92
C SER A 113 -10.73 -2.17 -1.87
N LEU A 114 -10.12 -1.73 -0.77
CA LEU A 114 -10.78 -0.94 0.28
C LEU A 114 -11.33 0.40 -0.23
N CYS A 115 -10.70 0.97 -1.26
CA CYS A 115 -11.13 2.25 -1.83
C CYS A 115 -12.10 2.10 -3.01
N LYS A 116 -12.31 0.90 -3.54
CA LYS A 116 -12.99 0.66 -4.82
C LYS A 116 -14.42 1.21 -4.83
N GLU A 117 -15.24 0.80 -3.88
CA GLU A 117 -16.65 1.23 -3.80
C GLU A 117 -16.77 2.75 -3.68
N TYR A 118 -15.91 3.37 -2.87
CA TYR A 118 -15.88 4.81 -2.71
C TYR A 118 -15.44 5.54 -4.00
N MET A 119 -14.47 4.98 -4.73
CA MET A 119 -14.06 5.48 -6.03
C MET A 119 -15.21 5.42 -7.04
N GLU A 120 -15.93 4.29 -7.10
CA GLU A 120 -17.10 4.12 -7.97
C GLU A 120 -18.23 5.10 -7.64
N TYR A 121 -18.50 5.34 -6.36
CA TYR A 121 -19.46 6.36 -5.92
C TYR A 121 -19.03 7.75 -6.38
N ARG A 122 -17.77 8.13 -6.15
CA ARG A 122 -17.25 9.46 -6.55
C ARG A 122 -17.28 9.67 -8.05
N ALA A 123 -17.15 8.61 -8.85
CA ALA A 123 -17.23 8.70 -10.31
C ALA A 123 -18.60 9.17 -10.82
N LYS A 124 -19.65 9.06 -9.99
CA LYS A 124 -21.02 9.50 -10.31
C LYS A 124 -21.24 11.00 -10.02
N ILE A 125 -20.30 11.68 -9.36
CA ILE A 125 -20.44 13.09 -8.97
C ILE A 125 -20.21 13.98 -10.20
N PRO A 126 -21.23 14.75 -10.66
CA PRO A 126 -21.15 15.50 -11.93
C PRO A 126 -20.21 16.70 -11.86
N THR A 127 -19.96 17.24 -10.66
CA THR A 127 -19.10 18.42 -10.44
C THR A 127 -17.63 18.07 -10.27
N LEU A 128 -17.27 16.78 -10.32
CA LEU A 128 -15.90 16.34 -10.12
C LEU A 128 -15.00 16.81 -11.27
N PRO A 129 -13.80 17.36 -10.99
CA PRO A 129 -12.86 17.74 -12.04
C PRO A 129 -12.55 16.57 -12.98
N GLY A 130 -12.58 16.83 -14.29
CA GLY A 130 -12.42 15.78 -15.31
C GLY A 130 -11.14 14.96 -15.19
N GLU A 131 -10.01 15.60 -14.83
CA GLU A 131 -8.74 14.90 -14.61
C GLU A 131 -8.81 13.91 -13.44
N LEU A 132 -9.46 14.31 -12.34
CA LEU A 132 -9.67 13.45 -11.18
C LEU A 132 -10.62 12.30 -11.51
N LEU A 133 -11.69 12.58 -12.26
CA LEU A 133 -12.63 11.57 -12.73
C LEU A 133 -11.93 10.50 -13.59
N GLN A 134 -11.04 10.90 -14.50
CA GLN A 134 -10.26 9.96 -15.31
C GLN A 134 -9.37 9.06 -14.45
N LYS A 135 -8.67 9.63 -13.45
CA LYS A 135 -7.84 8.85 -12.52
C LYS A 135 -8.68 7.86 -11.73
N ILE A 136 -9.82 8.30 -11.19
CA ILE A 136 -10.75 7.43 -10.44
C ILE A 136 -11.23 6.28 -11.31
N LYS A 137 -11.71 6.56 -12.54
CA LYS A 137 -12.16 5.52 -13.47
C LYS A 137 -11.06 4.50 -13.76
N LYS A 138 -9.83 4.97 -14.00
CA LYS A 138 -8.66 4.11 -14.21
C LYS A 138 -8.39 3.17 -13.03
N TYR A 139 -8.38 3.68 -11.79
CA TYR A 139 -8.08 2.86 -10.61
C TYR A 139 -9.25 1.98 -10.16
N ALA A 140 -10.49 2.37 -10.44
CA ALA A 140 -11.68 1.57 -10.16
C ALA A 140 -11.94 0.48 -11.22
N GLY A 141 -11.23 0.52 -12.36
CA GLY A 141 -11.47 -0.40 -13.47
C GLY A 141 -12.77 -0.11 -14.23
N ILE A 142 -13.25 1.14 -14.17
CA ILE A 142 -14.46 1.56 -14.90
C ILE A 142 -14.05 1.81 -16.35
N GLU A 143 -14.53 0.95 -17.25
CA GLU A 143 -14.35 1.13 -18.69
C GLU A 143 -14.92 2.49 -19.10
N THR A 144 -14.07 3.34 -19.67
CA THR A 144 -14.52 4.60 -20.23
C THR A 144 -15.01 4.29 -21.63
N SER A 145 -16.33 4.18 -21.81
CA SER A 145 -16.92 4.10 -23.14
C SER A 145 -16.35 5.21 -24.01
N ALA A 146 -15.99 4.88 -25.26
CA ALA A 146 -15.47 5.83 -26.24
C ALA A 146 -16.27 7.15 -26.21
N SER A 147 -15.56 8.27 -26.33
CA SER A 147 -16.14 9.62 -26.27
C SER A 147 -17.37 9.71 -27.16
N ILE A 148 -18.55 9.84 -26.54
CA ILE A 148 -19.77 10.15 -27.28
C ILE A 148 -19.54 11.50 -27.94
N PRO A 149 -19.74 11.64 -29.27
CA PRO A 149 -19.62 12.91 -29.94
C PRO A 149 -20.55 13.92 -29.26
N ILE A 150 -20.01 15.10 -28.95
CA ILE A 150 -20.75 16.18 -28.33
C ILE A 150 -21.97 16.50 -29.21
N ALA A 151 -23.17 16.48 -28.62
CA ALA A 151 -24.41 16.76 -29.35
C ALA A 151 -24.36 18.14 -30.02
N THR A 152 -24.91 18.22 -31.24
CA THR A 152 -25.01 19.45 -32.02
C THR A 152 -25.79 20.52 -31.22
N GLY A 153 -25.22 21.72 -31.13
CA GLY A 153 -25.82 22.84 -30.38
C GLY A 153 -25.50 22.90 -28.87
N SER A 154 -24.74 21.94 -28.34
CA SER A 154 -24.29 21.99 -26.95
C SER A 154 -23.30 23.14 -26.69
N ARG A 155 -23.32 23.67 -25.47
CA ARG A 155 -22.43 24.73 -25.00
C ARG A 155 -21.50 24.20 -23.92
N GLY A 156 -20.21 24.35 -24.13
CA GLY A 156 -19.21 24.01 -23.14
C GLY A 156 -18.25 25.15 -22.88
N ARG A 157 -17.33 24.91 -21.96
CA ARG A 157 -16.33 25.91 -21.56
C ARG A 157 -15.10 25.82 -22.45
N CYS A 158 -14.55 26.96 -22.85
CA CYS A 158 -13.27 27.01 -23.54
C CYS A 158 -12.14 26.40 -22.67
N VAL A 159 -11.44 25.40 -23.20
CA VAL A 159 -10.35 24.69 -22.50
C VAL A 159 -9.15 25.60 -22.18
N ILE A 160 -8.88 26.58 -23.03
CA ILE A 160 -7.73 27.50 -22.89
C ILE A 160 -8.05 28.64 -21.92
N CYS A 161 -9.32 28.98 -21.72
CA CYS A 161 -9.71 30.04 -20.80
C CYS A 161 -9.48 29.65 -19.34
N THR A 162 -8.79 30.53 -18.60
CA THR A 162 -8.66 30.45 -17.15
C THR A 162 -10.03 30.49 -16.45
N ASN A 163 -10.09 29.97 -15.22
CA ASN A 163 -11.32 29.96 -14.41
C ASN A 163 -11.93 31.36 -14.24
N LYS A 164 -11.11 32.42 -14.20
CA LYS A 164 -11.57 33.81 -14.04
C LYS A 164 -12.36 34.32 -15.25
N LYS A 165 -12.00 33.92 -16.48
CA LYS A 165 -12.70 34.36 -17.70
C LYS A 165 -13.96 33.53 -17.98
N TYR A 166 -13.98 32.26 -17.56
CA TYR A 166 -15.10 31.30 -17.70
C TYR A 166 -15.96 31.49 -18.97
N ARG A 167 -15.35 31.42 -20.15
CA ARG A 167 -16.09 31.64 -21.40
C ARG A 167 -16.75 30.36 -21.90
N LYS A 168 -18.07 30.41 -22.03
CA LYS A 168 -18.85 29.38 -22.73
C LYS A 168 -18.82 29.61 -24.24
N THR A 169 -18.83 28.54 -25.01
CA THR A 169 -18.75 28.53 -26.47
C THR A 169 -19.51 27.34 -27.03
N THR A 170 -20.06 27.49 -28.23
CA THR A 170 -20.63 26.39 -29.02
C THR A 170 -19.61 25.81 -30.00
N ILE A 171 -18.45 26.47 -30.17
CA ILE A 171 -17.41 26.04 -31.10
C ILE A 171 -16.65 24.89 -30.45
N CYS A 172 -16.69 23.73 -31.10
CA CYS A 172 -16.04 22.50 -30.67
C CYS A 172 -15.20 21.92 -31.82
N CYS A 173 -14.01 21.40 -31.55
CA CYS A 173 -13.31 20.59 -32.57
C CYS A 173 -13.93 19.18 -32.61
N ILE A 174 -14.34 18.73 -33.79
CA ILE A 174 -15.03 17.43 -33.99
C ILE A 174 -14.13 16.24 -33.65
N SER A 175 -12.84 16.32 -33.99
CA SER A 175 -11.87 15.25 -33.73
C SER A 175 -11.41 15.19 -32.28
N CYS A 176 -11.17 16.34 -31.66
CA CYS A 176 -10.76 16.41 -30.25
C CYS A 176 -11.93 16.36 -29.27
N ASN A 177 -13.16 16.67 -29.70
CA ASN A 177 -14.34 16.84 -28.86
C ASN A 177 -14.14 17.89 -27.73
N ILE A 178 -13.45 18.99 -28.04
CA ILE A 178 -13.08 20.06 -27.08
C ILE A 178 -13.66 21.41 -27.49
N PHE A 179 -14.21 22.15 -26.52
CA PHE A 179 -14.75 23.50 -26.69
C PHE A 179 -13.68 24.59 -26.66
N ILE A 180 -13.76 25.56 -27.59
CA ILE A 180 -12.79 26.67 -27.75
C ILE A 180 -13.55 27.98 -28.03
N CYS A 181 -13.18 29.09 -27.38
CA CYS A 181 -13.82 30.38 -27.67
C CYS A 181 -13.22 31.05 -28.93
N ARG A 182 -13.90 32.03 -29.50
CA ARG A 182 -13.46 32.72 -30.73
C ARG A 182 -12.04 33.31 -30.63
N GLU A 183 -11.64 33.86 -29.48
CA GLU A 183 -10.27 34.36 -29.28
C GLU A 183 -9.22 33.24 -29.35
N HIS A 184 -9.53 32.09 -28.80
CA HIS A 184 -8.61 30.96 -28.71
C HIS A 184 -8.67 30.03 -29.93
N GLN A 185 -9.66 30.20 -30.80
CA GLN A 185 -9.83 29.42 -32.03
C GLN A 185 -8.60 29.53 -32.93
N PHE A 186 -8.04 30.73 -33.08
CA PHE A 186 -6.87 30.97 -33.93
C PHE A 186 -5.57 30.37 -33.38
N PHE A 187 -5.44 30.26 -32.05
CA PHE A 187 -4.27 29.66 -31.41
C PHE A 187 -4.30 28.13 -31.46
N PHE A 188 -5.48 27.53 -31.31
CA PHE A 188 -5.63 26.06 -31.30
C PHE A 188 -5.33 25.43 -32.67
N VAL A 189 -5.67 26.11 -33.77
CA VAL A 189 -5.37 25.65 -35.14
C VAL A 189 -3.85 25.60 -35.43
N LYS A 190 -3.03 26.34 -34.67
CA LYS A 190 -1.57 26.35 -34.85
C LYS A 190 -0.83 25.27 -34.08
N THR A 191 -1.42 24.71 -33.02
CA THR A 191 -0.77 23.75 -32.12
C THR A 191 -1.33 22.33 -32.22
N ALA A 192 -2.55 22.16 -32.76
CA ALA A 192 -3.07 20.84 -33.10
C ALA A 192 -2.45 20.34 -34.42
N PRO A 193 -2.19 19.03 -34.58
CA PRO A 193 -1.73 18.48 -35.86
C PRO A 193 -2.71 18.89 -36.96
N LYS A 194 -2.19 19.55 -38.00
CA LYS A 194 -2.92 20.37 -38.98
C LYS A 194 -3.96 19.63 -39.85
N GLU A 195 -4.20 18.34 -39.62
CA GLU A 195 -4.99 17.51 -40.54
C GLU A 195 -6.42 17.19 -40.06
N ILE A 196 -6.84 17.57 -38.84
CA ILE A 196 -8.12 17.04 -38.30
C ILE A 196 -9.03 18.04 -37.56
N CYS A 197 -8.68 19.32 -37.44
CA CYS A 197 -9.54 20.32 -36.78
C CYS A 197 -9.97 21.45 -37.74
N LEU A 198 -10.85 21.16 -38.70
CA LEU A 198 -11.50 22.20 -39.51
C LEU A 198 -13.03 22.14 -39.44
N ARG A 199 -13.57 23.26 -38.94
CA ARG A 199 -14.88 23.91 -39.10
C ARG A 199 -16.13 23.05 -39.36
N SER A 200 -17.08 23.15 -38.41
CA SER A 200 -18.48 23.50 -38.72
C SER A 200 -18.82 24.81 -38.04
#